data_AF-A0A7W6Q584-F1
#
_entry.id   AF-A0A7W6Q584-F1
#
_cell.length_a   1.000
_cell.length_b   1.000
_cell.length_c   1.000
_cell.angle_alpha   90.00
_cell.angle_beta   90.00
_cell.angle_gamma   90.00
#
_symmetry.space_group_name_H-M   'P 1'
#
loop_
_entity.id
_entity.type
_entity.pdbx_description
1 polymer ?
#
loop_
_entity_poly.entity_id
_entity_poly.type
_entity_poly.pdbx_seq_one_letter_code
_entity_poly.pdbx_strand_id
1 'polypeptide(L)'
;MSKESDKFVKEYKADKKKRTDLMFAAGDKLHKAMLAHLEKTWSAEDVLQEAVQKVRASGVTSKKSKDFVSHADVVKPLKAWEAMLKDHHKNLEAFTKFSNEVKTYNTMLIKRTDLVEKDLKKNSGMGDMEVMALIKEIKGKVLPDLKKSQDLLGSLKSFVVLYGTNYQRTIDAVVKDAIAAVTPKEFPASLAEDGRRKTEKTIKSTPKAIDKLCKGVRKAMEDGKFDVAEASLVKAEKELDALTSLAKDAKTTKTKMKKELKESQDSKIITKLITDITKATDKYTAQLDELEAELETKREEAAE
;
A
#
# COMPACT_ATOMS: atom_id res chain seq x y z
N MET A 1 7.19 64.51 -14.90
CA MET A 1 6.55 63.18 -14.86
C MET A 1 5.14 63.32 -14.29
N SER A 2 4.18 62.52 -14.75
CA SER A 2 2.82 62.58 -14.20
C SER A 2 2.83 62.00 -12.77
N LYS A 3 1.94 62.49 -11.89
CA LYS A 3 1.84 61.95 -10.52
C LYS A 3 1.58 60.44 -10.50
N GLU A 4 0.97 59.90 -11.56
CA GLU A 4 0.64 58.50 -11.69
C GLU A 4 1.83 57.64 -12.15
N SER A 5 2.71 58.13 -13.03
CA SER A 5 3.92 57.42 -13.43
C SER A 5 4.92 57.29 -12.27
N ASP A 6 5.08 58.34 -11.48
CA ASP A 6 5.97 58.35 -10.31
C ASP A 6 5.46 57.39 -9.23
N LYS A 7 4.15 57.39 -9.01
CA LYS A 7 3.47 56.47 -8.11
C LYS A 7 3.62 55.01 -8.57
N PHE A 8 3.47 54.73 -9.87
CA PHE A 8 3.69 53.41 -10.44
C PHE A 8 5.11 52.90 -10.21
N VAL A 9 6.13 53.71 -10.51
CA VAL A 9 7.54 53.33 -10.30
C VAL A 9 7.82 53.07 -8.81
N LYS A 10 7.32 53.93 -7.92
CA LYS A 10 7.49 53.77 -6.47
C LYS A 10 6.87 52.47 -5.96
N GLU A 11 5.63 52.18 -6.34
CA GLU A 11 4.92 50.97 -5.91
C GLU A 11 5.53 49.71 -6.53
N TYR A 12 5.94 49.75 -7.79
CA TYR A 12 6.64 48.62 -8.44
C TYR A 12 7.97 48.28 -7.74
N LYS A 13 8.71 49.30 -7.28
CA LYS A 13 9.93 49.12 -6.49
C LYS A 13 9.63 48.57 -5.09
N ALA A 14 8.58 49.08 -4.43
CA ALA A 14 8.15 48.59 -3.11
C ALA A 14 7.73 47.11 -3.15
N ASP A 15 7.07 46.69 -4.23
CA ASP A 15 6.58 45.32 -4.42
C ASP A 15 7.68 44.32 -4.84
N LYS A 16 8.96 44.71 -4.88
CA LYS A 16 10.05 43.84 -5.37
C LYS A 16 10.10 42.48 -4.66
N LYS A 17 9.95 42.46 -3.33
CA LYS A 17 9.96 41.21 -2.56
C LYS A 17 8.77 40.33 -2.94
N LYS A 18 7.55 40.87 -2.83
CA LYS A 18 6.31 40.17 -3.20
C LYS A 18 6.36 39.63 -4.62
N ARG A 19 6.84 40.42 -5.59
CA ARG A 19 7.00 39.97 -6.97
C ARG A 19 7.96 38.79 -7.06
N THR A 20 9.12 38.87 -6.41
CA THR A 20 10.13 37.78 -6.40
C THR A 20 9.54 36.51 -5.79
N ASP A 21 8.78 36.64 -4.70
CA ASP A 21 8.13 35.52 -4.02
C ASP A 21 7.00 34.90 -4.85
N LEU A 22 6.49 35.58 -5.89
CA LEU A 22 5.43 35.09 -6.79
C LEU A 22 5.97 34.64 -8.17
N MET A 23 7.25 34.88 -8.45
CA MET A 23 7.89 34.47 -9.72
C MET A 23 8.00 32.94 -9.83
N PHE A 24 8.23 32.48 -11.05
CA PHE A 24 8.25 31.06 -11.40
C PHE A 24 9.21 30.26 -10.52
N ALA A 25 10.39 30.79 -10.20
CA ALA A 25 11.38 30.10 -9.37
C ALA A 25 10.86 29.76 -7.96
N ALA A 26 10.06 30.66 -7.35
CA ALA A 26 9.45 30.40 -6.05
C ALA A 26 8.34 29.34 -6.15
N GLY A 27 7.51 29.43 -7.19
CA GLY A 27 6.47 28.45 -7.49
C GLY A 27 7.04 27.05 -7.80
N ASP A 28 8.10 26.96 -8.59
CA ASP A 28 8.79 25.72 -8.94
C ASP A 28 9.40 25.04 -7.71
N LYS A 29 9.92 25.83 -6.75
CA LYS A 29 10.42 25.30 -5.47
C LYS A 29 9.28 24.68 -4.64
N LEU A 30 8.14 25.35 -4.54
CA LEU A 30 6.95 24.82 -3.86
C LEU A 30 6.43 23.56 -4.55
N HIS A 31 6.37 23.59 -5.89
CA HIS A 31 5.93 22.47 -6.71
C HIS A 31 6.79 21.23 -6.48
N LYS A 32 8.12 21.36 -6.57
CA LYS A 32 9.07 20.26 -6.33
C LYS A 32 8.99 19.73 -4.90
N ALA A 33 8.89 20.60 -3.91
CA ALA A 33 8.75 20.18 -2.51
C ALA A 33 7.46 19.38 -2.26
N MET A 34 6.35 19.81 -2.86
CA MET A 34 5.07 19.11 -2.79
C MET A 34 5.15 17.73 -3.48
N LEU A 35 5.76 17.62 -4.66
CA LEU A 35 5.93 16.33 -5.34
C LEU A 35 6.82 15.37 -4.55
N ALA A 36 7.95 15.86 -4.02
CA ALA A 36 8.82 15.06 -3.15
C ALA A 36 8.10 14.60 -1.87
N HIS A 37 7.16 15.39 -1.36
CA HIS A 37 6.30 14.98 -0.25
C HIS A 37 5.33 13.88 -0.67
N LEU A 38 4.69 14.01 -1.83
CA LEU A 38 3.77 12.99 -2.34
C LEU A 38 4.45 11.64 -2.53
N GLU A 39 5.70 11.61 -3.02
CA GLU A 39 6.49 10.37 -3.13
C GLU A 39 6.70 9.69 -1.77
N LYS A 40 6.94 10.48 -0.71
CA LYS A 40 7.02 9.95 0.67
C LYS A 40 5.67 9.44 1.16
N THR A 41 4.57 10.11 0.78
CA THR A 41 3.24 9.64 1.10
C THR A 41 2.94 8.29 0.43
N TRP A 42 3.33 8.10 -0.84
CA TRP A 42 3.22 6.79 -1.51
C TRP A 42 4.10 5.73 -0.86
N SER A 43 5.33 6.07 -0.46
CA SER A 43 6.20 5.13 0.26
C SER A 43 5.56 4.67 1.59
N ALA A 44 4.85 5.56 2.29
CA ALA A 44 4.09 5.19 3.48
C ALA A 44 2.85 4.35 3.15
N GLU A 45 2.23 4.54 1.98
CA GLU A 45 1.16 3.69 1.48
C GLU A 45 1.67 2.27 1.21
N ASP A 46 2.85 2.11 0.60
CA ASP A 46 3.45 0.80 0.34
C ASP A 46 3.65 0.02 1.65
N VAL A 47 4.15 0.70 2.71
CA VAL A 47 4.29 0.10 4.05
C VAL A 47 2.93 -0.33 4.62
N LEU A 48 1.87 0.46 4.39
CA LEU A 48 0.50 0.07 4.77
C LEU A 48 0.04 -1.16 3.97
N GLN A 49 0.27 -1.19 2.66
CA GLN A 49 -0.08 -2.33 1.81
C GLN A 49 0.63 -3.61 2.27
N GLU A 50 1.94 -3.55 2.54
CA GLU A 50 2.72 -4.68 3.06
C GLU A 50 2.18 -5.19 4.41
N ALA A 51 1.79 -4.29 5.31
CA ALA A 51 1.19 -4.67 6.59
C ALA A 51 -0.13 -5.41 6.40
N VAL A 52 -1.00 -4.92 5.50
CA VAL A 52 -2.26 -5.59 5.14
C VAL A 52 -1.98 -6.97 4.53
N GLN A 53 -1.00 -7.08 3.64
CA GLN A 53 -0.60 -8.34 3.01
C GLN A 53 -0.10 -9.35 4.06
N LYS A 54 0.73 -8.93 5.02
CA LYS A 54 1.21 -9.77 6.13
C LYS A 54 0.05 -10.27 7.00
N VAL A 55 -0.88 -9.40 7.38
CA VAL A 55 -2.09 -9.77 8.14
C VAL A 55 -3.01 -10.71 7.35
N ARG A 56 -3.11 -10.50 6.03
CA ARG A 56 -3.86 -11.41 5.15
C ARG A 56 -3.16 -12.77 5.04
N ALA A 57 -1.83 -12.80 5.01
CA ALA A 57 -1.03 -14.02 4.97
C ALA A 57 -1.17 -14.82 6.29
N SER A 58 -1.15 -14.14 7.44
CA SER A 58 -1.24 -14.77 8.78
C SER A 58 -2.60 -15.41 9.10
N GLY A 59 -3.66 -15.07 8.36
CA GLY A 59 -4.92 -15.83 8.39
C GLY A 59 -6.19 -14.99 8.46
N VAL A 60 -6.12 -13.67 8.43
CA VAL A 60 -7.33 -12.83 8.44
C VAL A 60 -8.11 -13.01 7.13
N THR A 61 -9.27 -13.66 7.25
CA THR A 61 -10.10 -14.06 6.08
C THR A 61 -11.08 -13.00 5.60
N SER A 62 -11.29 -11.92 6.38
CA SER A 62 -12.22 -10.86 6.00
C SER A 62 -11.86 -10.21 4.66
N LYS A 63 -12.87 -9.65 4.00
CA LYS A 63 -12.73 -8.81 2.80
C LYS A 63 -13.03 -7.34 3.08
N LYS A 64 -13.40 -7.00 4.33
CA LYS A 64 -13.78 -5.64 4.72
C LYS A 64 -12.54 -4.90 5.20
N SER A 65 -12.30 -3.70 4.68
CA SER A 65 -11.17 -2.87 5.09
C SER A 65 -11.15 -2.59 6.58
N LYS A 66 -12.35 -2.42 7.19
CA LYS A 66 -12.53 -2.18 8.63
C LYS A 66 -11.83 -3.22 9.51
N ASP A 67 -11.79 -4.48 9.08
CA ASP A 67 -11.22 -5.58 9.87
C ASP A 67 -9.68 -5.63 9.77
N PHE A 68 -9.10 -4.98 8.76
CA PHE A 68 -7.65 -4.83 8.63
C PHE A 68 -7.17 -3.56 9.33
N VAL A 69 -7.86 -2.44 9.17
CA VAL A 69 -7.45 -1.16 9.76
C VAL A 69 -7.52 -1.13 11.29
N SER A 70 -8.26 -2.04 11.91
CA SER A 70 -8.28 -2.25 13.36
C SER A 70 -7.23 -3.25 13.85
N HIS A 71 -6.54 -3.95 12.94
CA HIS A 71 -5.53 -4.95 13.30
C HIS A 71 -4.27 -4.26 13.84
N ALA A 72 -3.73 -4.75 14.96
CA ALA A 72 -2.61 -4.12 15.67
C ALA A 72 -1.41 -3.81 14.75
N ASP A 73 -1.07 -4.75 13.87
CA ASP A 73 0.04 -4.61 12.90
C ASP A 73 -0.21 -3.57 11.79
N VAL A 74 -1.46 -3.17 11.57
CA VAL A 74 -1.86 -2.23 10.49
C VAL A 74 -2.10 -0.82 11.04
N VAL A 75 -2.51 -0.67 12.30
CA VAL A 75 -2.84 0.64 12.90
C VAL A 75 -1.67 1.63 12.78
N LYS A 76 -0.44 1.18 13.08
CA LYS A 76 0.73 2.06 13.05
C LYS A 76 1.08 2.53 11.62
N PRO A 77 1.22 1.63 10.63
CA PRO A 77 1.36 2.02 9.22
C PRO A 77 0.25 2.96 8.73
N LEU A 78 -1.01 2.67 9.07
CA LEU A 78 -2.16 3.49 8.68
C LEU A 78 -2.05 4.91 9.22
N LYS A 79 -1.75 5.08 10.51
CA LYS A 79 -1.58 6.41 11.12
C LYS A 79 -0.41 7.18 10.53
N ALA A 80 0.68 6.50 10.18
CA ALA A 80 1.83 7.13 9.54
C ALA A 80 1.48 7.64 8.14
N TRP A 81 0.78 6.82 7.35
CA TRP A 81 0.29 7.23 6.04
C TRP A 81 -0.74 8.36 6.12
N GLU A 82 -1.67 8.31 7.08
CA GLU A 82 -2.66 9.38 7.33
C GLU A 82 -1.99 10.73 7.64
N ALA A 83 -0.94 10.72 8.47
CA ALA A 83 -0.18 11.94 8.78
C ALA A 83 0.49 12.51 7.51
N MET A 84 1.10 11.66 6.69
CA MET A 84 1.70 12.06 5.42
C MET A 84 0.65 12.55 4.42
N LEU A 85 -0.54 11.97 4.41
CA LEU A 85 -1.62 12.43 3.53
C LEU A 85 -2.13 13.82 3.95
N LYS A 86 -2.30 14.03 5.25
CA LYS A 86 -2.67 15.33 5.82
C LYS A 86 -1.67 16.42 5.45
N ASP A 87 -0.37 16.12 5.55
CA ASP A 87 0.67 17.10 5.20
C ASP A 87 0.76 17.34 3.69
N HIS A 88 0.49 16.33 2.85
CA HIS A 88 0.32 16.51 1.40
C HIS A 88 -0.83 17.48 1.07
N HIS A 89 -1.99 17.33 1.72
CA HIS A 89 -3.12 18.25 1.52
C HIS A 89 -2.80 19.68 1.97
N LYS A 90 -2.08 19.87 3.08
CA LYS A 90 -1.59 21.20 3.48
C LYS A 90 -0.65 21.80 2.44
N ASN A 91 0.24 21.00 1.85
CA ASN A 91 1.14 21.47 0.78
C ASN A 91 0.35 21.87 -0.47
N LEU A 92 -0.67 21.11 -0.85
CA LEU A 92 -1.58 21.45 -1.94
C LEU A 92 -2.37 22.73 -1.67
N GLU A 93 -2.87 22.94 -0.46
CA GLU A 93 -3.54 24.17 -0.06
C GLU A 93 -2.60 25.38 -0.14
N ALA A 94 -1.38 25.26 0.35
CA ALA A 94 -0.35 26.30 0.25
C ALA A 94 -0.03 26.62 -1.21
N PHE A 95 0.10 25.60 -2.06
CA PHE A 95 0.37 25.77 -3.49
C PHE A 95 -0.83 26.38 -4.24
N THR A 96 -2.04 26.02 -3.87
CA THR A 96 -3.28 26.61 -4.41
C THR A 96 -3.39 28.08 -4.03
N LYS A 97 -3.10 28.41 -2.77
CA LYS A 97 -3.05 29.80 -2.29
C LYS A 97 -2.01 30.60 -3.05
N PHE A 98 -0.81 30.06 -3.22
CA PHE A 98 0.24 30.67 -4.04
C PHE A 98 -0.26 30.96 -5.47
N SER A 99 -0.83 29.98 -6.17
CA SER A 99 -1.32 30.17 -7.55
C SER A 99 -2.40 31.26 -7.65
N ASN A 100 -3.30 31.33 -6.67
CA ASN A 100 -4.32 32.38 -6.59
C ASN A 100 -3.72 33.78 -6.33
N GLU A 101 -2.71 33.88 -5.47
CA GLU A 101 -1.97 35.13 -5.24
C GLU A 101 -1.24 35.58 -6.50
N VAL A 102 -0.58 34.67 -7.22
CA VAL A 102 0.09 34.95 -8.50
C VAL A 102 -0.93 35.45 -9.53
N LYS A 103 -2.07 34.76 -9.69
CA LYS A 103 -3.13 35.16 -10.63
C LYS A 103 -3.64 36.58 -10.35
N THR A 104 -3.87 36.89 -9.08
CA THR A 104 -4.35 38.20 -8.63
C THR A 104 -3.31 39.29 -8.90
N TYR A 105 -2.06 39.04 -8.54
CA TYR A 105 -0.95 39.97 -8.77
C TYR A 105 -0.68 40.20 -10.26
N ASN A 106 -0.66 39.15 -11.07
CA ASN A 106 -0.47 39.21 -12.51
C ASN A 106 -1.56 40.06 -13.18
N THR A 107 -2.83 39.83 -12.82
CA THR A 107 -3.97 40.62 -13.34
C THR A 107 -3.87 42.10 -12.96
N MET A 108 -3.49 42.39 -11.70
CA MET A 108 -3.28 43.76 -11.23
C MET A 108 -2.15 44.45 -11.99
N LEU A 109 -1.01 43.77 -12.15
CA LEU A 109 0.16 44.33 -12.81
C LEU A 109 -0.08 44.59 -14.31
N ILE A 110 -0.81 43.70 -15.01
CA ILE A 110 -1.26 43.93 -16.40
C ILE A 110 -2.06 45.23 -16.49
N LYS A 111 -3.14 45.35 -15.70
CA LYS A 111 -4.02 46.53 -15.72
C LYS A 111 -3.26 47.82 -15.48
N ARG A 112 -2.35 47.81 -14.50
CA ARG A 112 -1.60 49.01 -14.14
C ARG A 112 -0.55 49.39 -15.18
N THR A 113 0.14 48.39 -15.73
CA THR A 113 1.10 48.60 -16.81
C THR A 113 0.42 49.19 -18.04
N ASP A 114 -0.75 48.67 -18.42
CA ASP A 114 -1.51 49.16 -19.58
C ASP A 114 -2.08 50.57 -19.37
N LEU A 115 -2.52 50.91 -18.15
CA LEU A 115 -3.01 52.25 -17.81
C LEU A 115 -1.89 53.27 -17.94
N VAL A 116 -0.74 53.02 -17.31
CA VAL A 116 0.41 53.94 -17.33
C VAL A 116 0.95 54.09 -18.75
N GLU A 117 1.04 53.00 -19.53
CA GLU A 117 1.48 53.07 -20.93
C GLU A 117 0.56 53.96 -21.78
N LYS A 118 -0.77 53.84 -21.61
CA LYS A 118 -1.74 54.66 -22.34
C LYS A 118 -1.62 56.14 -21.96
N ASP A 119 -1.42 56.45 -20.69
CA ASP A 119 -1.31 57.82 -20.20
C ASP A 119 -0.01 58.49 -20.68
N LEU A 120 1.11 57.75 -20.70
CA LEU A 120 2.38 58.25 -21.22
C LEU A 120 2.34 58.49 -22.74
N LYS A 121 1.70 57.61 -23.51
CA LYS A 121 1.52 57.80 -24.95
C LYS A 121 0.67 59.03 -25.31
N LYS A 122 -0.25 59.44 -24.44
CA LYS A 122 -1.13 60.59 -24.65
C LYS A 122 -0.48 61.94 -24.30
N ASN A 123 0.50 61.96 -23.38
CA ASN A 123 1.02 63.20 -22.77
C ASN A 123 2.52 63.45 -23.07
N SER A 124 3.02 62.97 -24.21
CA SER A 124 4.43 62.79 -24.53
C SER A 124 5.35 64.00 -24.21
N GLY A 125 6.23 63.83 -23.22
CA GLY A 125 7.42 64.68 -22.97
C GLY A 125 8.67 63.83 -22.70
N MET A 126 9.87 64.38 -22.90
CA MET A 126 11.16 63.66 -22.81
C MET A 126 11.46 62.96 -21.46
N GLY A 127 10.72 63.24 -20.38
CA GLY A 127 10.87 62.60 -19.07
C GLY A 127 10.27 61.19 -18.93
N ASP A 128 9.66 60.65 -19.99
CA ASP A 128 8.87 59.41 -19.94
C ASP A 128 9.59 58.16 -20.49
N MET A 129 10.82 58.30 -21.01
CA MET A 129 11.58 57.18 -21.60
C MET A 129 11.96 56.10 -20.58
N GLU A 130 12.34 56.49 -19.36
CA GLU A 130 12.69 55.52 -18.31
C GLU A 130 11.50 54.68 -17.87
N VAL A 131 10.32 55.29 -17.77
CA VAL A 131 9.08 54.59 -17.39
C VAL A 131 8.62 53.68 -18.53
N MET A 132 8.76 54.11 -19.79
CA MET A 132 8.48 53.26 -20.96
C MET A 132 9.45 52.06 -21.06
N ALA A 133 10.72 52.23 -20.70
CA ALA A 133 11.68 51.13 -20.61
C ALA A 133 11.29 50.12 -19.52
N LEU A 134 10.87 50.61 -18.34
CA LEU A 134 10.36 49.76 -17.27
C LEU A 134 9.10 48.99 -17.70
N ILE A 135 8.15 49.63 -18.38
CA ILE A 135 6.95 48.98 -18.92
C ILE A 135 7.33 47.86 -19.89
N LYS A 136 8.31 48.11 -20.78
CA LYS A 136 8.81 47.10 -21.72
C LYS A 136 9.46 45.92 -20.99
N GLU A 137 10.21 46.16 -19.92
CA GLU A 137 10.77 45.11 -19.07
C GLU A 137 9.67 44.28 -18.40
N ILE A 138 8.66 44.94 -17.83
CA ILE A 138 7.55 44.26 -17.15
C ILE A 138 6.80 43.36 -18.15
N LYS A 139 6.46 43.87 -19.33
CA LYS A 139 5.77 43.10 -20.38
C LYS A 139 6.64 41.99 -20.97
N GLY A 140 7.94 42.24 -21.15
CA GLY A 140 8.85 41.30 -21.79
C GLY A 140 9.36 40.18 -20.88
N LYS A 141 9.43 40.40 -19.56
CA LYS A 141 10.04 39.45 -18.61
C LYS A 141 9.11 39.08 -17.46
N VAL A 142 8.59 40.07 -16.75
CA VAL A 142 7.89 39.86 -15.48
C VAL A 142 6.52 39.22 -15.69
N LEU A 143 5.68 39.77 -16.56
CA LEU A 143 4.34 39.23 -16.82
C LEU A 143 4.38 37.81 -17.41
N PRO A 144 5.26 37.48 -18.37
CA PRO A 144 5.42 36.10 -18.82
C PRO A 144 5.85 35.14 -17.71
N ASP A 145 6.76 35.55 -16.82
CA ASP A 145 7.22 34.71 -15.71
C ASP A 145 6.11 34.48 -14.67
N LEU A 146 5.36 35.53 -14.31
CA LEU A 146 4.17 35.42 -13.47
C LEU A 146 3.09 34.54 -14.12
N LYS A 147 2.93 34.60 -15.45
CA LYS A 147 2.00 33.71 -16.16
C LYS A 147 2.44 32.24 -16.07
N LYS A 148 3.73 31.94 -16.25
CA LYS A 148 4.26 30.59 -16.05
C LYS A 148 4.00 30.10 -14.62
N SER A 149 4.27 30.97 -13.64
CA SER A 149 4.03 30.69 -12.22
C SER A 149 2.54 30.41 -11.93
N GLN A 150 1.63 31.18 -12.53
CA GLN A 150 0.18 30.99 -12.42
C GLN A 150 -0.27 29.62 -12.95
N ASP A 151 0.34 29.17 -14.06
CA ASP A 151 -0.06 27.93 -14.75
C ASP A 151 0.47 26.66 -14.09
N LEU A 152 1.39 26.77 -13.12
CA LEU A 152 1.98 25.63 -12.42
C LEU A 152 0.92 24.72 -11.76
N LEU A 153 -0.12 25.28 -11.12
CA LEU A 153 -1.18 24.48 -10.52
C LEU A 153 -1.94 23.66 -11.57
N GLY A 154 -2.22 24.26 -12.74
CA GLY A 154 -2.90 23.58 -13.84
C GLY A 154 -2.06 22.50 -14.53
N SER A 155 -0.74 22.50 -14.31
CA SER A 155 0.17 21.46 -14.82
C SER A 155 0.17 20.19 -13.97
N LEU A 156 -0.43 20.22 -12.78
CA LEU A 156 -0.55 19.04 -11.93
C LEU A 156 -1.49 18.02 -12.54
N LYS A 157 -1.07 16.75 -12.50
CA LYS A 157 -1.93 15.63 -12.87
C LYS A 157 -3.06 15.48 -11.85
N SER A 158 -4.26 15.10 -12.30
CA SER A 158 -5.44 14.99 -11.43
C SER A 158 -5.23 14.06 -10.24
N PHE A 159 -4.46 12.97 -10.39
CA PHE A 159 -4.19 12.07 -9.27
C PHE A 159 -3.37 12.74 -8.17
N VAL A 160 -2.52 13.73 -8.46
CA VAL A 160 -1.73 14.46 -7.45
C VAL A 160 -2.66 15.30 -6.58
N VAL A 161 -3.63 15.95 -7.22
CA VAL A 161 -4.58 16.88 -6.57
C VAL A 161 -5.67 16.13 -5.81
N LEU A 162 -6.13 15.00 -6.36
CA LEU A 162 -7.24 14.22 -5.82
C LEU A 162 -6.79 13.07 -4.90
N TYR A 163 -5.48 12.88 -4.71
CA TYR A 163 -4.96 11.79 -3.90
C TYR A 163 -5.49 11.91 -2.46
N GLY A 164 -6.17 10.86 -1.99
CA GLY A 164 -6.73 10.79 -0.65
C GLY A 164 -7.82 11.82 -0.32
N THR A 165 -8.37 12.57 -1.30
CA THR A 165 -9.44 13.55 -1.04
C THR A 165 -10.69 12.89 -0.45
N ASN A 166 -10.99 11.65 -0.87
CA ASN A 166 -11.97 10.81 -0.19
C ASN A 166 -11.22 9.76 0.64
N TYR A 167 -10.78 10.17 1.83
CA TYR A 167 -9.90 9.37 2.69
C TYR A 167 -10.38 7.94 2.89
N GLN A 168 -11.65 7.75 3.28
CA GLN A 168 -12.21 6.43 3.51
C GLN A 168 -12.21 5.57 2.25
N ARG A 169 -12.58 6.14 1.10
CA ARG A 169 -12.56 5.43 -0.18
C ARG A 169 -11.14 5.07 -0.60
N THR A 170 -10.16 5.93 -0.32
CA THR A 170 -8.75 5.65 -0.62
C THR A 170 -8.22 4.53 0.27
N ILE A 171 -8.48 4.55 1.59
CA ILE A 171 -8.16 3.43 2.49
C ILE A 171 -8.77 2.13 1.96
N ASP A 172 -10.05 2.16 1.60
CA ASP A 172 -10.75 0.97 1.14
C ASP A 172 -10.13 0.40 -0.14
N ALA A 173 -9.71 1.27 -1.07
CA ALA A 173 -9.01 0.85 -2.28
C ALA A 173 -7.64 0.23 -1.96
N VAL A 174 -6.81 0.92 -1.18
CA VAL A 174 -5.45 0.46 -0.80
C VAL A 174 -5.52 -0.90 -0.09
N VAL A 175 -6.40 -1.04 0.89
CA VAL A 175 -6.57 -2.30 1.63
C VAL A 175 -7.09 -3.41 0.71
N LYS A 176 -8.06 -3.11 -0.16
CA LYS A 176 -8.61 -4.10 -1.09
C LYS A 176 -7.57 -4.58 -2.11
N ASP A 177 -6.77 -3.66 -2.64
CA ASP A 177 -5.72 -3.97 -3.61
C ASP A 177 -4.62 -4.81 -2.95
N ALA A 178 -4.21 -4.46 -1.72
CA ALA A 178 -3.29 -5.26 -0.93
C ALA A 178 -3.81 -6.68 -0.63
N ILE A 179 -5.10 -6.82 -0.28
CA ILE A 179 -5.73 -8.14 -0.09
C ILE A 179 -5.73 -8.93 -1.40
N ALA A 180 -6.05 -8.27 -2.52
CA ALA A 180 -6.13 -8.91 -3.83
C ALA A 180 -4.75 -9.39 -4.33
N ALA A 181 -3.69 -8.64 -4.03
CA ALA A 181 -2.32 -8.97 -4.41
C ALA A 181 -1.83 -10.31 -3.85
N VAL A 182 -2.28 -10.68 -2.65
CA VAL A 182 -1.89 -11.94 -1.97
C VAL A 182 -3.01 -12.98 -1.91
N THR A 183 -4.15 -12.72 -2.54
CA THR A 183 -5.22 -13.72 -2.64
C THR A 183 -4.96 -14.59 -3.88
N PRO A 184 -4.70 -15.90 -3.73
CA PRO A 184 -4.45 -16.78 -4.86
C PRO A 184 -5.66 -16.82 -5.80
N LYS A 185 -5.42 -16.73 -7.11
CA LYS A 185 -6.46 -16.83 -8.16
C LYS A 185 -6.55 -18.23 -8.77
N GLU A 186 -5.49 -19.01 -8.61
CA GLU A 186 -5.38 -20.39 -9.10
C GLU A 186 -5.24 -21.35 -7.94
N PHE A 187 -5.77 -22.56 -8.09
CA PHE A 187 -5.69 -23.56 -7.04
C PHE A 187 -4.21 -23.93 -6.82
N PRO A 188 -3.80 -24.17 -5.55
CA PRO A 188 -2.49 -24.75 -5.28
C PRO A 188 -2.26 -26.00 -6.13
N ALA A 189 -1.02 -26.25 -6.55
CA ALA A 189 -0.70 -27.37 -7.42
C ALA A 189 -1.22 -28.71 -6.89
N SER A 190 -1.26 -28.90 -5.56
CA SER A 190 -1.82 -30.07 -4.89
C SER A 190 -3.33 -30.27 -5.12
N LEU A 191 -4.07 -29.21 -5.43
CA LEU A 191 -5.52 -29.19 -5.65
C LEU A 191 -5.91 -28.84 -7.10
N ALA A 192 -4.95 -28.40 -7.92
CA ALA A 192 -5.10 -28.24 -9.36
C ALA A 192 -5.27 -29.60 -10.07
N GLU A 193 -5.91 -29.60 -11.24
CA GLU A 193 -6.31 -30.82 -11.97
C GLU A 193 -5.19 -31.87 -12.08
N ASP A 194 -4.01 -31.45 -12.54
CA ASP A 194 -2.84 -32.33 -12.74
C ASP A 194 -2.27 -32.91 -11.43
N GLY A 195 -2.40 -32.17 -10.32
CA GLY A 195 -1.82 -32.57 -9.04
C GLY A 195 -2.76 -33.36 -8.14
N ARG A 196 -4.08 -33.30 -8.34
CA ARG A 196 -5.07 -33.99 -7.48
C ARG A 196 -4.81 -35.48 -7.36
N ARG A 197 -4.47 -36.15 -8.45
CA ARG A 197 -4.19 -37.61 -8.44
C ARG A 197 -2.98 -37.95 -7.58
N LYS A 198 -1.96 -37.09 -7.55
CA LYS A 198 -0.78 -37.25 -6.68
C LYS A 198 -1.17 -37.03 -5.22
N THR A 199 -1.93 -35.97 -4.94
CA THR A 199 -2.44 -35.65 -3.61
C THR A 199 -3.33 -36.77 -3.04
N GLU A 200 -4.24 -37.33 -3.83
CA GLU A 200 -5.05 -38.49 -3.42
C GLU A 200 -4.20 -39.71 -3.08
N LYS A 201 -3.11 -39.96 -3.81
CA LYS A 201 -2.18 -41.05 -3.49
C LYS A 201 -1.46 -40.77 -2.17
N THR A 202 -1.00 -39.55 -1.92
CA THR A 202 -0.38 -39.16 -0.64
C THR A 202 -1.35 -39.37 0.52
N ILE A 203 -2.60 -38.89 0.41
CA ILE A 203 -3.63 -39.05 1.46
C ILE A 203 -3.97 -40.53 1.70
N LYS A 204 -3.79 -41.42 0.72
CA LYS A 204 -4.03 -42.86 0.90
C LYS A 204 -2.82 -43.64 1.44
N SER A 205 -1.61 -43.18 1.16
CA SER A 205 -0.37 -43.90 1.46
C SER A 205 0.27 -43.44 2.76
N THR A 206 0.36 -42.12 2.99
CA THR A 206 0.97 -41.54 4.18
C THR A 206 0.28 -41.98 5.48
N PRO A 207 -1.06 -41.97 5.60
CA PRO A 207 -1.76 -42.59 6.74
C PRO A 207 -1.36 -44.01 7.08
N LYS A 208 -1.13 -44.87 6.08
CA LYS A 208 -0.72 -46.26 6.30
C LYS A 208 0.72 -46.35 6.79
N ALA A 209 1.59 -45.46 6.30
CA ALA A 209 2.97 -45.37 6.77
C ALA A 209 3.01 -44.91 8.24
N ILE A 210 2.26 -43.86 8.58
CA ILE A 210 2.13 -43.37 9.95
C ILE A 210 1.55 -44.46 10.86
N ASP A 211 0.44 -45.12 10.49
CA ASP A 211 -0.14 -46.20 11.29
C ASP A 211 0.84 -47.35 11.56
N LYS A 212 1.69 -47.69 10.58
CA LYS A 212 2.72 -48.72 10.75
C LYS A 212 3.81 -48.25 11.73
N LEU A 213 4.24 -47.00 11.64
CA LEU A 213 5.22 -46.41 12.55
C LEU A 213 4.66 -46.31 13.97
N CYS A 214 3.43 -45.80 14.14
CA CYS A 214 2.73 -45.73 15.42
C CYS A 214 2.61 -47.09 16.13
N LYS A 215 2.27 -48.16 15.38
CA LYS A 215 2.29 -49.53 15.92
C LYS A 215 3.69 -49.97 16.34
N GLY A 216 4.71 -49.57 15.58
CA GLY A 216 6.12 -49.79 15.92
C GLY A 216 6.53 -49.08 17.20
N VAL A 217 6.09 -47.83 17.41
CA VAL A 217 6.31 -47.05 18.64
C VAL A 217 5.72 -47.81 19.83
N ARG A 218 4.43 -48.18 19.79
CA ARG A 218 3.77 -48.92 20.89
C ARG A 218 4.48 -50.22 21.24
N LYS A 219 4.85 -51.01 20.23
CA LYS A 219 5.60 -52.26 20.45
C LYS A 219 6.99 -52.01 21.05
N ALA A 220 7.71 -50.99 20.59
CA ALA A 220 9.01 -50.65 21.15
C ALA A 220 8.91 -50.18 22.61
N MET A 221 7.83 -49.46 22.96
CA MET A 221 7.53 -49.09 24.35
C MET A 221 7.22 -50.33 25.22
N GLU A 222 6.45 -51.29 24.73
CA GLU A 222 6.18 -52.56 25.43
C GLU A 222 7.46 -53.38 25.66
N ASP A 223 8.39 -53.36 24.70
CA ASP A 223 9.70 -54.02 24.79
C ASP A 223 10.72 -53.27 25.68
N GLY A 224 10.37 -52.11 26.25
CA GLY A 224 11.29 -51.25 27.01
C GLY A 224 12.38 -50.58 26.16
N LYS A 225 12.22 -50.51 24.83
CA LYS A 225 13.18 -49.95 23.88
C LYS A 225 12.82 -48.50 23.52
N PHE A 226 12.87 -47.61 24.50
CA PHE A 226 12.39 -46.22 24.36
C PHE A 226 13.10 -45.41 23.27
N ASP A 227 14.40 -45.58 23.08
CA ASP A 227 15.13 -44.86 22.02
C ASP A 227 14.69 -45.28 20.61
N VAL A 228 14.27 -46.54 20.45
CA VAL A 228 13.71 -47.06 19.19
C VAL A 228 12.30 -46.54 18.96
N ALA A 229 11.52 -46.37 20.04
CA ALA A 229 10.20 -45.78 20.00
C ALA A 229 10.29 -44.30 19.58
N GLU A 230 11.17 -43.51 20.21
CA GLU A 230 11.42 -42.10 19.88
C GLU A 230 11.88 -41.92 18.42
N ALA A 231 12.85 -42.71 17.97
CA ALA A 231 13.32 -42.67 16.58
C ALA A 231 12.21 -43.03 15.56
N SER A 232 11.23 -43.84 15.95
CA SER A 232 10.08 -44.20 15.12
C SER A 232 9.01 -43.12 15.13
N LEU A 233 8.82 -42.43 16.26
CA LEU A 233 7.93 -41.27 16.41
C LEU A 233 8.41 -40.11 15.52
N VAL A 234 9.69 -39.75 15.57
CA VAL A 234 10.30 -38.72 14.71
C VAL A 234 10.14 -39.04 13.22
N LYS A 235 10.18 -40.32 12.83
CA LYS A 235 9.91 -40.73 11.44
C LYS A 235 8.45 -40.55 11.08
N ALA A 236 7.54 -40.79 12.02
CA ALA A 236 6.11 -40.62 11.80
C ALA A 236 5.74 -39.13 11.67
N GLU A 237 6.36 -38.25 12.46
CA GLU A 237 6.23 -36.79 12.33
C GLU A 237 6.70 -36.29 10.95
N LYS A 238 7.84 -36.78 10.47
CA LYS A 238 8.33 -36.44 9.11
C LYS A 238 7.36 -36.86 8.01
N GLU A 239 6.66 -37.98 8.17
CA GLU A 239 5.60 -38.39 7.25
C GLU A 239 4.35 -37.50 7.41
N LEU A 240 4.01 -37.07 8.63
CA LEU A 240 2.92 -36.14 8.90
C LEU A 240 3.16 -34.77 8.24
N ASP A 241 4.40 -34.27 8.16
CA ASP A 241 4.74 -33.01 7.49
C ASP A 241 4.21 -32.93 6.05
N ALA A 242 4.19 -34.05 5.32
CA ALA A 242 3.63 -34.11 3.98
C ALA A 242 2.12 -33.85 3.97
N LEU A 243 1.38 -34.37 4.97
CA LEU A 243 -0.06 -34.09 5.14
C LEU A 243 -0.27 -32.66 5.64
N THR A 244 0.56 -32.16 6.56
CA THR A 244 0.48 -30.80 7.09
C THR A 244 0.70 -29.75 6.00
N SER A 245 1.60 -30.01 5.04
CA SER A 245 1.77 -29.15 3.86
C SER A 245 0.50 -29.12 3.00
N LEU A 246 -0.11 -30.27 2.72
CA LEU A 246 -1.37 -30.34 1.98
C LEU A 246 -2.52 -29.67 2.75
N ALA A 247 -2.52 -29.75 4.08
CA ALA A 247 -3.51 -29.10 4.93
C ALA A 247 -3.42 -27.58 4.87
N LYS A 248 -2.22 -27.00 4.71
CA LYS A 248 -2.04 -25.55 4.47
C LYS A 248 -2.67 -25.12 3.14
N ASP A 249 -2.46 -25.90 2.08
CA ASP A 249 -3.07 -25.65 0.76
C ASP A 249 -4.60 -25.77 0.81
N ALA A 250 -5.09 -26.80 1.49
CA ALA A 250 -6.51 -27.05 1.70
C ALA A 250 -7.18 -25.92 2.49
N LYS A 251 -6.54 -25.46 3.59
CA LYS A 251 -7.00 -24.32 4.39
C LYS A 251 -7.01 -23.04 3.57
N THR A 252 -5.96 -22.77 2.80
CA THR A 252 -5.88 -21.59 1.92
C THR A 252 -6.99 -21.58 0.89
N THR A 253 -7.22 -22.71 0.21
CA THR A 253 -8.28 -22.85 -0.80
C THR A 253 -9.68 -22.67 -0.17
N LYS A 254 -9.93 -23.31 0.97
CA LYS A 254 -11.21 -23.21 1.69
C LYS A 254 -11.52 -21.80 2.20
N THR A 255 -10.49 -21.05 2.59
CA THR A 255 -10.66 -19.73 3.24
C THR A 255 -10.54 -18.56 2.29
N LYS A 256 -9.52 -18.56 1.41
CA LYS A 256 -9.16 -17.44 0.53
C LYS A 256 -9.75 -17.58 -0.89
N MET A 257 -10.04 -18.80 -1.36
CA MET A 257 -10.50 -19.08 -2.73
C MET A 257 -11.96 -19.55 -2.82
N LYS A 258 -12.83 -19.04 -1.94
CA LYS A 258 -14.23 -19.49 -1.87
C LYS A 258 -15.04 -19.25 -3.15
N LYS A 259 -14.68 -18.22 -3.92
CA LYS A 259 -15.41 -17.86 -5.15
C LYS A 259 -15.00 -18.81 -6.28
N GLU A 260 -13.71 -18.95 -6.45
CA GLU A 260 -13.04 -19.83 -7.41
C GLU A 260 -13.46 -21.29 -7.19
N LEU A 261 -13.56 -21.72 -5.93
CA LEU A 261 -14.08 -23.05 -5.58
C LEU A 261 -15.55 -23.23 -5.98
N LYS A 262 -16.39 -22.20 -5.90
CA LYS A 262 -17.81 -22.27 -6.32
C LYS A 262 -17.97 -22.24 -7.84
N GLU A 263 -17.10 -21.52 -8.52
CA GLU A 263 -17.14 -21.34 -9.98
C GLU A 263 -16.46 -22.49 -10.74
N SER A 264 -15.60 -23.27 -10.06
CA SER A 264 -14.96 -24.45 -10.64
C SER A 264 -15.95 -25.57 -10.96
N GLN A 265 -15.82 -26.18 -12.15
CA GLN A 265 -16.56 -27.38 -12.55
C GLN A 265 -16.28 -28.58 -11.62
N ASP A 266 -15.10 -28.59 -11.00
CA ASP A 266 -14.65 -29.64 -10.09
C ASP A 266 -14.90 -29.34 -8.61
N SER A 267 -15.73 -28.34 -8.31
CA SER A 267 -15.98 -27.87 -6.93
C SER A 267 -16.22 -29.01 -5.92
N LYS A 268 -17.01 -30.01 -6.30
CA LYS A 268 -17.31 -31.18 -5.46
C LYS A 268 -16.08 -32.04 -5.19
N ILE A 269 -15.26 -32.28 -6.22
CA ILE A 269 -14.04 -33.10 -6.12
C ILE A 269 -13.02 -32.40 -5.22
N ILE A 270 -12.77 -31.11 -5.46
CA ILE A 270 -11.84 -30.31 -4.66
C ILE A 270 -12.30 -30.23 -3.20
N THR A 271 -13.61 -30.00 -2.96
CA THR A 271 -14.16 -29.91 -1.60
C THR A 271 -14.03 -31.23 -0.84
N LYS A 272 -14.24 -32.36 -1.52
CA LYS A 272 -14.02 -33.68 -0.93
C LYS A 272 -12.54 -33.88 -0.58
N LEU A 273 -11.63 -33.57 -1.50
CA LEU A 273 -10.20 -33.70 -1.29
C LEU A 273 -9.72 -32.84 -0.11
N ILE A 274 -10.17 -31.58 -0.01
CA ILE A 274 -9.92 -30.70 1.14
C ILE A 274 -10.37 -31.35 2.46
N THR A 275 -11.55 -31.96 2.46
CA THR A 275 -12.10 -32.63 3.65
C THR A 275 -11.26 -33.84 4.04
N ASP A 276 -10.86 -34.65 3.07
CA ASP A 276 -10.04 -35.85 3.30
C ASP A 276 -8.64 -35.49 3.81
N ILE A 277 -8.01 -34.44 3.25
CA ILE A 277 -6.74 -33.88 3.75
C ILE A 277 -6.87 -33.44 5.21
N THR A 278 -7.91 -32.65 5.51
CA THR A 278 -8.11 -32.09 6.86
C THR A 278 -8.31 -33.20 7.88
N LYS A 279 -9.21 -34.15 7.59
CA LYS A 279 -9.49 -35.30 8.47
C LYS A 279 -8.26 -36.18 8.70
N ALA A 280 -7.48 -36.46 7.64
CA ALA A 280 -6.27 -37.25 7.78
C ALA A 280 -5.25 -36.53 8.67
N THR A 281 -5.00 -35.24 8.40
CA THR A 281 -4.04 -34.45 9.18
C THR A 281 -4.45 -34.36 10.65
N ASP A 282 -5.69 -33.96 10.94
CA ASP A 282 -6.18 -33.82 12.32
C ASP A 282 -6.11 -35.14 13.10
N LYS A 283 -6.48 -36.26 12.47
CA LYS A 283 -6.42 -37.59 13.09
C LYS A 283 -4.98 -37.97 13.45
N TYR A 284 -4.05 -37.82 12.51
CA TYR A 284 -2.67 -38.29 12.71
C TYR A 284 -1.83 -37.34 13.56
N THR A 285 -2.12 -36.03 13.56
CA THR A 285 -1.58 -35.10 14.57
C THR A 285 -1.99 -35.55 15.97
N ALA A 286 -3.29 -35.72 16.22
CA ALA A 286 -3.76 -36.16 17.53
C ALA A 286 -3.19 -37.52 17.97
N GLN A 287 -3.03 -38.46 17.04
CA GLN A 287 -2.47 -39.77 17.33
C GLN A 287 -0.97 -39.73 17.65
N LEU A 288 -0.20 -38.82 17.04
CA LEU A 288 1.21 -38.64 17.37
C LEU A 288 1.39 -37.89 18.70
N ASP A 289 0.60 -36.85 18.94
CA ASP A 289 0.59 -36.13 20.23
C ASP A 289 0.26 -37.09 21.39
N GLU A 290 -0.73 -37.98 21.22
CA GLU A 290 -1.07 -39.02 22.19
C GLU A 290 0.10 -40.00 22.42
N LEU A 291 0.77 -40.43 21.36
CA LEU A 291 1.90 -41.36 21.45
C LEU A 291 3.15 -40.73 22.07
N GLU A 292 3.39 -39.44 21.83
CA GLU A 292 4.47 -38.69 22.48
C GLU A 292 4.24 -38.64 24.00
N ALA A 293 3.01 -38.33 24.43
CA ALA A 293 2.63 -38.33 25.84
C ALA A 293 2.68 -39.73 26.48
N GLU A 294 2.22 -40.78 25.76
CA GLU A 294 2.35 -42.19 26.19
C GLU A 294 3.83 -42.57 26.39
N LEU A 295 4.71 -42.14 25.48
CA LEU A 295 6.14 -42.43 25.51
C LEU A 295 6.84 -41.75 26.70
N GLU A 296 6.53 -40.47 26.94
CA GLU A 296 7.07 -39.71 28.08
C GLU A 296 6.66 -40.36 29.40
N THR A 297 5.36 -40.66 29.57
CA THR A 297 4.83 -41.31 30.78
C THR A 297 5.52 -42.66 31.05
N LYS A 298 5.65 -43.52 30.04
CA LYS A 298 6.29 -44.84 30.21
C LYS A 298 7.79 -44.76 30.46
N ARG A 299 8.47 -43.71 29.98
CA ARG A 299 9.88 -43.47 30.30
C ARG A 299 10.04 -43.10 31.77
N GLU A 300 9.16 -42.27 32.30
CA GLU A 300 9.16 -41.89 33.72
C GLU A 300 8.90 -43.11 34.61
N GLU A 301 7.87 -43.92 34.31
CA GLU A 301 7.56 -45.16 35.03
C GLU A 301 8.71 -46.19 35.03
N ALA A 302 9.54 -46.21 33.97
CA ALA A 302 10.67 -47.12 33.87
C ALA A 302 11.95 -46.59 34.56
N ALA A 303 11.97 -45.32 34.95
CA ALA A 303 13.08 -44.67 35.66
C ALA A 303 12.92 -44.71 37.19
N GLU A 304 11.71 -45.00 37.69
CA GLU A 304 11.39 -45.25 39.11
C GLU A 304 11.67 -46.71 39.54
#